data_AF-A0A3D6CT08-F1
#
_entry.id   AF-A0A3D6CT08-F1
#
_cell.length_a   1.000
_cell.length_b   1.000
_cell.length_c   1.000
_cell.angle_alpha   90.00
_cell.angle_beta   90.00
_cell.angle_gamma   90.00
#
_symmetry.space_group_name_H-M   'P 1'
#
loop_
_entity.id
_entity.type
_entity.pdbx_description
1 polymer ?
#
loop_
_entity_poly.entity_id
_entity_poly.type
_entity_poly.pdbx_seq_one_letter_code
_entity_poly.pdbx_strand_id
1 'polypeptide(L)'
;MFFNSHKKNGRLAASMAIQLLRAAATKQLMRSRSTSSPHFPPNFFNDDYIFGFVTTFGQLCLEFLHGGTKMSVEKRGEYFIAYLEALAETCPSGYHLKLFYWDQVEKRSAGRPSAFDTDHFKSADHAAILIFGAFHGRVKDNENDTVLAEAKEVAASTQSLSALTGLPPSASSNLMIGLTQVTISRRINEIWE
;
A
#
# COMPACT_ATOMS: atom_id res chain seq x y z
N MET A 1 9.70 25.86 -15.25
CA MET A 1 10.77 24.88 -14.98
C MET A 1 10.39 24.05 -13.75
N PHE A 2 10.01 22.78 -13.90
CA PHE A 2 9.76 21.87 -12.77
C PHE A 2 10.78 20.73 -12.85
N PHE A 3 12.00 20.97 -12.39
CA PHE A 3 13.13 20.07 -12.64
C PHE A 3 13.04 18.71 -11.92
N ASN A 4 12.04 18.47 -11.05
CA ASN A 4 11.88 17.21 -10.29
C ASN A 4 10.41 16.88 -9.94
N SER A 5 9.43 17.22 -10.78
CA SER A 5 8.01 16.99 -10.47
C SER A 5 7.67 15.52 -10.20
N HIS A 6 8.32 14.59 -10.90
CA HIS A 6 8.14 13.15 -10.72
C HIS A 6 8.63 12.68 -9.33
N LYS A 7 9.78 13.16 -8.83
CA LYS A 7 10.25 12.83 -7.47
C LYS A 7 9.28 13.33 -6.40
N LYS A 8 8.73 14.55 -6.58
CA LYS A 8 7.68 15.10 -5.69
C LYS A 8 6.42 14.22 -5.71
N ASN A 9 5.97 13.80 -6.89
CA ASN A 9 4.82 12.90 -7.04
C ASN A 9 5.08 11.52 -6.42
N GLY A 10 6.32 11.02 -6.46
CA GLY A 10 6.73 9.78 -5.78
C GLY A 10 6.54 9.90 -4.26
N ARG A 11 7.04 10.98 -3.65
CA ARG A 11 6.84 11.25 -2.21
C ARG A 11 5.36 11.44 -1.85
N LEU A 12 4.56 12.05 -2.71
CA LEU A 12 3.11 12.19 -2.50
C LEU A 12 2.40 10.84 -2.47
N ALA A 13 2.70 9.95 -3.42
CA ALA A 13 2.15 8.59 -3.41
C ALA A 13 2.59 7.80 -2.17
N ALA A 14 3.83 7.98 -1.71
CA ALA A 14 4.29 7.35 -0.47
C ALA A 14 3.48 7.85 0.73
N SER A 15 3.19 9.14 0.80
CA SER A 15 2.31 9.70 1.85
C SER A 15 0.92 9.07 1.85
N MET A 16 0.33 8.83 0.68
CA MET A 16 -0.96 8.14 0.56
C MET A 16 -0.88 6.70 1.09
N ALA A 17 0.15 5.95 0.68
CA ALA A 17 0.37 4.59 1.16
C ALA A 17 0.59 4.53 2.68
N ILE A 18 1.38 5.46 3.23
CA ILE A 18 1.62 5.58 4.68
C ILE A 18 0.32 5.84 5.43
N GLN A 19 -0.53 6.74 4.92
CA GLN A 19 -1.82 7.04 5.55
C GLN A 19 -2.73 5.81 5.56
N LEU A 20 -2.79 5.06 4.46
CA LEU A 20 -3.55 3.80 4.38
C LEU A 20 -3.01 2.77 5.38
N LEU A 21 -1.70 2.54 5.42
CA LEU A 21 -1.06 1.60 6.34
C LEU A 21 -1.27 2.00 7.80
N ARG A 22 -1.18 3.30 8.12
CA ARG A 22 -1.46 3.81 9.48
C ARG A 22 -2.92 3.64 9.86
N ALA A 23 -3.84 3.94 8.95
CA ALA A 23 -5.27 3.71 9.16
C ALA A 23 -5.52 2.21 9.44
N ALA A 24 -4.91 1.33 8.66
CA ALA A 24 -4.99 -0.12 8.85
C ALA A 24 -4.38 -0.58 10.18
N ALA A 25 -3.29 0.05 10.62
CA ALA A 25 -2.57 -0.24 11.85
C ALA A 25 -3.10 0.50 13.09
N THR A 26 -4.16 1.32 12.98
CA THR A 26 -4.59 2.25 14.04
C THR A 26 -4.74 1.58 15.41
N LYS A 27 -5.35 0.38 15.46
CA LYS A 27 -5.50 -0.38 16.72
C LYS A 27 -4.16 -0.70 17.37
N GLN A 28 -3.18 -1.14 16.57
CA GLN A 28 -1.87 -1.53 17.08
C GLN A 28 -1.00 -0.32 17.44
N LEU A 29 -1.06 0.74 16.62
CA LEU A 29 -0.39 2.01 16.92
C LEU A 29 -0.91 2.65 18.21
N MET A 30 -2.22 2.53 18.50
CA MET A 30 -2.81 2.97 19.78
C MET A 30 -2.38 2.12 20.99
N ARG A 31 -2.09 0.82 20.78
CA ARG A 31 -1.59 -0.08 21.83
C ARG A 31 -0.13 0.20 22.19
N SER A 32 0.68 0.56 21.19
CA SER A 32 2.04 1.03 21.37
C SER A 32 2.01 2.38 22.09
N ARG A 33 2.14 2.39 23.44
CA ARG A 33 2.17 3.57 24.32
C ARG A 33 3.35 4.55 24.07
N SER A 34 3.97 4.54 22.89
CA SER A 34 5.10 5.39 22.53
C SER A 34 4.63 6.82 22.19
N THR A 35 5.27 7.81 22.80
CA THR A 35 5.03 9.25 22.61
C THR A 35 5.77 9.83 21.40
N SER A 36 6.66 9.07 20.77
CA SER A 36 7.25 9.42 19.47
C SER A 36 6.27 9.05 18.35
N SER A 37 6.28 9.82 17.25
CA SER A 37 5.37 9.61 16.10
C SER A 37 5.20 8.12 15.78
N PRO A 38 3.99 7.67 15.39
CA PRO A 38 3.73 6.26 15.12
C PRO A 38 4.62 5.78 13.97
N HIS A 39 5.72 5.15 14.36
CA HIS A 39 6.64 4.44 13.49
C HIS A 39 6.14 3.02 13.36
N PHE A 40 6.20 2.48 12.15
CA PHE A 40 6.01 1.04 11.96
C PHE A 40 7.18 0.29 12.64
N PRO A 41 6.96 -0.93 13.16
CA PRO A 41 8.01 -1.69 13.82
C PRO A 41 9.16 -1.99 12.86
N PRO A 42 10.35 -2.32 13.38
CA PRO A 42 11.45 -2.80 12.55
C PRO A 42 11.01 -3.94 11.64
N ASN A 43 11.55 -3.99 10.42
CA ASN A 43 11.29 -4.99 9.39
C ASN A 43 9.84 -5.07 8.89
N PHE A 44 8.98 -4.10 9.22
CA PHE A 44 7.58 -4.07 8.76
C PHE A 44 7.44 -4.24 7.24
N PHE A 45 8.29 -3.56 6.47
CA PHE A 45 8.28 -3.65 5.00
C PHE A 45 9.05 -4.86 4.44
N ASN A 46 9.63 -5.71 5.27
CA ASN A 46 10.27 -6.97 4.84
C ASN A 46 9.25 -8.11 4.74
N ASP A 47 8.05 -7.94 5.29
CA ASP A 47 6.97 -8.90 5.08
C ASP A 47 6.53 -8.88 3.60
N ASP A 48 6.53 -10.03 2.95
CA ASP A 48 6.27 -10.16 1.50
C ASP A 48 4.90 -9.61 1.10
N TYR A 49 3.89 -9.71 1.99
CA TYR A 49 2.57 -9.16 1.74
C TYR A 49 2.59 -7.63 1.82
N ILE A 50 3.16 -7.06 2.90
CA ILE A 50 3.26 -5.60 3.03
C ILE A 50 4.10 -5.01 1.90
N PHE A 51 5.21 -5.66 1.55
CA PHE A 51 6.06 -5.29 0.41
C PHE A 51 5.29 -5.34 -0.92
N GLY A 52 4.53 -6.41 -1.17
CA GLY A 52 3.70 -6.54 -2.36
C GLY A 52 2.63 -5.47 -2.46
N PHE A 53 1.99 -5.13 -1.35
CA PHE A 53 0.98 -4.09 -1.31
C PHE A 53 1.59 -2.73 -1.67
N VAL A 54 2.67 -2.30 -1.00
CA VAL A 54 3.23 -0.95 -1.22
C VAL A 54 3.87 -0.81 -2.60
N THR A 55 4.55 -1.84 -3.09
CA THR A 55 5.17 -1.79 -4.42
C THR A 55 4.10 -1.68 -5.52
N THR A 56 3.04 -2.49 -5.43
CA THR A 56 1.90 -2.44 -6.35
C THR A 56 1.18 -1.10 -6.27
N PHE A 57 0.86 -0.63 -5.06
CA PHE A 57 0.19 0.65 -4.87
C PHE A 57 1.00 1.81 -5.45
N GLY A 58 2.32 1.85 -5.20
CA GLY A 58 3.23 2.84 -5.80
C GLY A 58 3.22 2.80 -7.33
N GLN A 59 3.20 1.61 -7.91
CA GLN A 59 3.12 1.41 -9.36
C GLN A 59 1.77 1.88 -9.94
N LEU A 60 0.65 1.63 -9.24
CA LEU A 60 -0.68 2.13 -9.62
C LEU A 60 -0.72 3.66 -9.59
N CYS A 61 -0.18 4.30 -8.55
CA CYS A 61 -0.08 5.75 -8.49
C CYS A 61 0.78 6.33 -9.62
N LEU A 62 1.91 5.69 -9.94
CA LEU A 62 2.76 6.09 -11.06
C LEU A 62 1.98 6.09 -12.36
N GLU A 63 1.35 4.96 -12.71
CA GLU A 63 0.70 4.78 -14.01
C GLU A 63 -0.58 5.61 -14.14
N PHE A 64 -1.43 5.64 -13.11
CA PHE A 64 -2.80 6.16 -13.21
C PHE A 64 -3.00 7.55 -12.64
N LEU A 65 -2.19 7.99 -11.66
CA LEU A 65 -2.33 9.32 -11.05
C LEU A 65 -1.32 10.33 -11.59
N HIS A 66 -0.09 9.88 -11.84
CA HIS A 66 1.03 10.76 -12.12
C HIS A 66 1.50 10.72 -13.58
N GLY A 67 0.83 9.95 -14.44
CA GLY A 67 1.10 9.92 -15.88
C GLY A 67 2.38 9.17 -16.25
N GLY A 68 2.71 8.10 -15.52
CA GLY A 68 3.90 7.27 -15.70
C GLY A 68 4.07 6.75 -17.12
N THR A 69 2.99 6.46 -17.83
CA THR A 69 2.98 6.05 -19.25
C THR A 69 3.63 7.08 -20.19
N LYS A 70 3.66 8.36 -19.81
CA LYS A 70 4.28 9.45 -20.58
C LYS A 70 5.70 9.79 -20.11
N MET A 71 6.20 9.12 -19.08
CA MET A 71 7.53 9.35 -18.52
C MET A 71 8.58 8.45 -19.18
N SER A 72 9.81 8.94 -19.30
CA SER A 72 10.94 8.08 -19.66
C SER A 72 11.22 7.06 -18.56
N VAL A 73 11.94 5.99 -18.91
CA VAL A 73 12.31 4.92 -17.97
C VAL A 73 13.07 5.49 -16.77
N GLU A 74 14.00 6.43 -17.00
CA GLU A 74 14.79 7.06 -15.93
C GLU A 74 13.89 7.83 -14.97
N LYS A 75 12.94 8.62 -15.48
CA LYS A 75 12.01 9.38 -14.64
C LYS A 75 11.08 8.47 -13.83
N ARG A 76 10.65 7.35 -14.40
CA ARG A 76 9.88 6.32 -13.68
C ARG A 76 10.71 5.70 -12.55
N GLY A 77 11.96 5.38 -12.82
CA GLY A 77 12.91 4.89 -11.80
C GLY A 77 13.12 5.91 -10.68
N GLU A 78 13.37 7.17 -11.01
CA GLU A 78 13.53 8.25 -10.02
C GLU A 78 12.26 8.52 -9.20
N TYR A 79 11.08 8.41 -9.82
CA TYR A 79 9.80 8.46 -9.12
C TYR A 79 9.71 7.35 -8.07
N PHE A 80 9.98 6.11 -8.48
CA PHE A 80 9.79 4.94 -7.63
C PHE A 80 10.84 4.88 -6.51
N ILE A 81 12.08 5.32 -6.78
CA ILE A 81 13.10 5.51 -5.75
C ILE A 81 12.65 6.53 -4.71
N ALA A 82 12.15 7.70 -5.13
CA ALA A 82 11.66 8.72 -4.20
C ALA A 82 10.45 8.23 -3.38
N TYR A 83 9.61 7.37 -3.97
CA TYR A 83 8.51 6.69 -3.29
C TYR A 83 9.01 5.75 -2.18
N LEU A 84 9.93 4.83 -2.50
CA LEU A 84 10.49 3.87 -1.53
C LEU A 84 11.28 4.58 -0.41
N GLU A 85 12.03 5.64 -0.74
CA GLU A 85 12.77 6.45 0.24
C GLU A 85 11.82 7.14 1.22
N ALA A 86 10.69 7.67 0.77
CA ALA A 86 9.70 8.28 1.66
C ALA A 86 8.97 7.25 2.54
N LEU A 87 8.71 6.04 2.05
CA LEU A 87 8.21 4.95 2.89
C LEU A 87 9.21 4.57 3.99
N ALA A 88 10.49 4.48 3.62
CA ALA A 88 11.59 4.15 4.51
C ALA A 88 11.72 5.11 5.70
N GLU A 89 11.40 6.40 5.53
CA GLU A 89 11.42 7.40 6.61
C GLU A 89 10.45 7.06 7.77
N THR A 90 9.48 6.15 7.57
CA THR A 90 8.45 5.80 8.58
C THR A 90 8.78 4.58 9.44
N CYS A 91 9.88 3.88 9.17
CA CYS A 91 10.29 2.67 9.88
C CYS A 91 11.78 2.78 10.29
N PRO A 92 12.18 2.44 11.53
CA PRO A 92 13.58 2.51 11.96
C PRO A 92 14.56 1.71 11.09
N SER A 93 14.09 0.64 10.45
CA SER A 93 14.86 -0.18 9.49
C SER A 93 14.56 0.14 8.03
N GLY A 94 13.83 1.22 7.75
CA GLY A 94 13.29 1.51 6.43
C GLY A 94 14.36 1.72 5.35
N TYR A 95 15.60 2.08 5.73
CA TYR A 95 16.75 2.15 4.81
C TYR A 95 16.91 0.88 3.97
N HIS A 96 16.51 -0.28 4.50
CA HIS A 96 16.59 -1.55 3.78
C HIS A 96 15.52 -1.73 2.70
N LEU A 97 14.44 -0.95 2.65
CA LEU A 97 13.35 -1.18 1.69
C LEU A 97 13.81 -1.02 0.23
N LYS A 98 14.61 0.02 -0.05
CA LYS A 98 15.18 0.24 -1.39
C LYS A 98 16.17 -0.86 -1.76
N LEU A 99 17.01 -1.30 -0.82
CA LEU A 99 17.98 -2.37 -1.03
C LEU A 99 17.29 -3.71 -1.23
N PHE A 100 16.27 -4.00 -0.42
CA PHE A 100 15.43 -5.18 -0.53
C PHE A 100 14.72 -5.22 -1.88
N TYR A 101 14.09 -4.13 -2.31
CA TYR A 101 13.47 -4.05 -3.64
C TYR A 101 14.45 -4.42 -4.76
N TRP A 102 15.66 -3.83 -4.74
CA TRP A 102 16.66 -4.13 -5.76
C TRP A 102 17.17 -5.57 -5.71
N ASP A 103 17.36 -6.14 -4.52
CA ASP A 103 17.71 -7.55 -4.36
C ASP A 103 16.64 -8.47 -4.98
N GLN A 104 15.35 -8.17 -4.77
CA GLN A 104 14.27 -8.94 -5.40
C GLN A 104 14.24 -8.80 -6.92
N VAL A 105 14.51 -7.59 -7.46
CA VAL A 105 14.59 -7.37 -8.91
C VAL A 105 15.76 -8.13 -9.52
N GLU A 106 16.92 -8.12 -8.87
CA GLU A 106 18.10 -8.85 -9.29
C GLU A 106 17.87 -10.37 -9.25
N LYS A 107 17.27 -10.88 -8.17
CA LYS A 107 16.88 -12.29 -8.05
C LYS A 107 16.00 -12.71 -9.21
N ARG A 108 14.93 -11.97 -9.48
CA ARG A 108 13.99 -12.26 -10.57
C ARG A 108 14.68 -12.23 -11.94
N SER A 109 15.53 -11.23 -12.18
CA SER A 109 16.28 -11.10 -13.44
C SER A 109 17.26 -12.25 -13.65
N ALA A 110 17.81 -12.80 -12.57
CA ALA A 110 18.69 -13.96 -12.57
C ALA A 110 17.95 -15.32 -12.57
N GLY A 111 16.61 -15.33 -12.66
CA GLY A 111 15.81 -16.55 -12.59
C GLY A 111 15.82 -17.23 -11.20
N ARG A 112 16.19 -16.49 -10.15
CA ARG A 112 16.17 -16.96 -8.77
C ARG A 112 14.80 -16.64 -8.14
N PRO A 113 14.35 -17.43 -7.14
CA PRO A 113 13.13 -17.12 -6.40
C PRO A 113 13.18 -15.71 -5.81
N SER A 114 12.11 -14.94 -6.03
CA SER A 114 11.96 -13.58 -5.51
C SER A 114 10.67 -13.41 -4.72
N ALA A 115 10.61 -12.40 -3.86
CA ALA A 115 9.39 -12.05 -3.13
C ALA A 115 8.20 -11.81 -4.08
N PHE A 116 8.46 -11.32 -5.29
CA PHE A 116 7.45 -11.08 -6.34
C PHE A 116 6.70 -12.35 -6.77
N ASP A 117 7.28 -13.53 -6.54
CA ASP A 117 6.73 -14.80 -7.01
C ASP A 117 5.86 -15.49 -5.94
N THR A 118 5.89 -14.99 -4.71
CA THR A 118 5.18 -15.57 -3.56
C THR A 118 3.67 -15.36 -3.65
N ASP A 119 2.90 -16.28 -3.06
CA ASP A 119 1.44 -16.16 -3.02
C ASP A 119 0.99 -15.00 -2.13
N HIS A 120 1.77 -14.65 -1.10
CA HIS A 120 1.58 -13.44 -0.31
C HIS A 120 1.69 -12.17 -1.17
N PHE A 121 2.71 -12.08 -2.02
CA PHE A 121 2.87 -10.93 -2.91
C PHE A 121 1.71 -10.82 -3.90
N LYS A 122 1.30 -11.92 -4.54
CA LYS A 122 0.15 -11.93 -5.48
C LYS A 122 -1.15 -11.54 -4.79
N SER A 123 -1.37 -12.01 -3.57
CA SER A 123 -2.54 -11.63 -2.78
C SER A 123 -2.53 -10.14 -2.43
N ALA A 124 -1.34 -9.60 -2.12
CA ALA A 124 -1.16 -8.18 -1.83
C ALA A 124 -1.29 -7.29 -3.08
N ASP A 125 -0.84 -7.75 -4.24
CA ASP A 125 -1.04 -7.11 -5.54
C ASP A 125 -2.55 -6.97 -5.85
N HIS A 126 -3.28 -8.07 -5.72
CA HIS A 126 -4.74 -8.08 -5.86
C HIS A 126 -5.43 -7.12 -4.88
N ALA A 127 -5.05 -7.14 -3.60
CA ALA A 127 -5.57 -6.22 -2.59
C ALA A 127 -5.30 -4.74 -2.93
N ALA A 128 -4.09 -4.41 -3.40
CA ALA A 128 -3.74 -3.06 -3.82
C ALA A 128 -4.58 -2.59 -5.00
N ILE A 129 -4.82 -3.46 -5.99
CA ILE A 129 -5.69 -3.17 -7.15
C ILE A 129 -7.13 -2.90 -6.70
N LEU A 130 -7.68 -3.74 -5.83
CA LEU A 130 -9.04 -3.57 -5.32
C LEU A 130 -9.18 -2.26 -4.51
N ILE A 131 -8.25 -1.98 -3.60
CA ILE A 131 -8.29 -0.76 -2.77
C ILE A 131 -8.14 0.49 -3.63
N PHE A 132 -7.19 0.49 -4.57
CA PHE A 132 -7.02 1.60 -5.52
C PHE A 132 -8.26 1.78 -6.39
N GLY A 133 -8.82 0.68 -6.91
CA GLY A 133 -10.06 0.69 -7.66
C GLY A 133 -11.22 1.26 -6.84
N ALA A 134 -11.33 0.91 -5.56
CA ALA A 134 -12.40 1.38 -4.68
C ALA A 134 -12.28 2.88 -4.43
N PHE A 135 -11.07 3.38 -4.19
CA PHE A 135 -10.80 4.81 -4.06
C PHE A 135 -11.27 5.62 -5.28
N HIS A 136 -11.18 5.03 -6.48
CA HIS A 136 -11.61 5.67 -7.73
C HIS A 136 -13.04 5.31 -8.18
N GLY A 137 -13.79 4.51 -7.41
CA GLY A 137 -15.13 4.05 -7.80
C GLY A 137 -15.14 3.16 -9.04
N ARG A 138 -14.07 2.38 -9.25
CA ARG A 138 -13.83 1.54 -10.44
C ARG A 138 -13.73 0.04 -10.15
N VAL A 139 -14.07 -0.40 -8.94
CA VAL A 139 -14.15 -1.85 -8.64
C VAL A 139 -15.32 -2.42 -9.42
N LYS A 140 -15.03 -3.42 -10.25
CA LYS A 140 -16.07 -4.21 -10.91
C LYS A 140 -16.53 -5.31 -9.95
N ASP A 141 -17.82 -5.58 -9.96
CA ASP A 141 -18.35 -6.74 -9.28
C ASP A 141 -17.80 -8.01 -9.90
N ASN A 142 -17.18 -8.82 -9.06
CA ASN A 142 -16.71 -10.16 -9.37
C ASN A 142 -17.23 -11.09 -8.28
N GLU A 143 -18.23 -11.90 -8.60
CA GLU A 143 -18.88 -12.81 -7.64
C GLU A 143 -17.94 -13.91 -7.14
N ASN A 144 -16.86 -14.19 -7.86
CA ASN A 144 -15.87 -15.20 -7.48
C ASN A 144 -14.73 -14.63 -6.61
N ASP A 145 -14.71 -13.32 -6.38
CA ASP A 145 -13.68 -12.68 -5.56
C ASP A 145 -14.09 -12.70 -4.09
N THR A 146 -13.56 -13.66 -3.35
CA THR A 146 -13.88 -13.86 -1.92
C THR A 146 -13.44 -12.67 -1.06
N VAL A 147 -12.37 -11.98 -1.42
CA VAL A 147 -11.89 -10.78 -0.72
C VAL A 147 -12.87 -9.64 -0.92
N LEU A 148 -13.35 -9.45 -2.16
CA LEU A 148 -14.35 -8.44 -2.47
C LEU A 148 -15.69 -8.74 -1.79
N ALA A 149 -16.12 -10.00 -1.75
CA ALA A 149 -17.33 -10.42 -1.05
C ALA A 149 -17.25 -10.12 0.46
N GLU A 150 -16.17 -10.55 1.12
CA GLU A 150 -15.94 -10.28 2.55
C GLU A 150 -15.87 -8.77 2.83
N ALA A 151 -15.19 -8.01 1.98
CA ALA A 151 -15.10 -6.55 2.11
C ALA A 151 -16.46 -5.86 2.00
N LYS A 152 -17.36 -6.34 1.13
CA LYS A 152 -18.73 -5.82 1.02
C LYS A 152 -19.55 -6.08 2.27
N GLU A 153 -19.43 -7.28 2.86
CA GLU A 153 -20.10 -7.60 4.13
C GLU A 153 -19.61 -6.69 5.27
N VAL A 154 -18.29 -6.53 5.38
CA VAL A 154 -17.69 -5.59 6.35
C VAL A 154 -18.17 -4.17 6.08
N ALA A 155 -18.15 -3.70 4.84
CA ALA A 155 -18.62 -2.37 4.47
C ALA A 155 -20.11 -2.15 4.78
N ALA A 156 -20.96 -3.17 4.63
CA ALA A 156 -22.39 -3.11 4.93
C ALA A 156 -22.68 -3.10 6.45
N SER A 157 -21.90 -3.85 7.23
CA SER A 157 -21.99 -3.88 8.70
C SER A 157 -21.48 -2.59 9.35
N THR A 158 -20.67 -1.83 8.63
CA THR A 158 -20.06 -0.62 9.14
C THR A 158 -21.01 0.57 9.03
N GLN A 159 -21.86 0.76 10.04
CA GLN A 159 -22.54 2.03 10.25
C GLN A 159 -21.50 3.10 10.64
N SER A 160 -21.14 4.00 9.71
CA SER A 160 -20.41 5.27 9.98
C SER A 160 -18.89 5.20 10.27
N LEU A 161 -18.09 4.49 9.47
CA LEU A 161 -16.62 4.69 9.48
C LEU A 161 -16.16 5.99 8.78
N SER A 162 -17.08 6.77 8.20
CA SER A 162 -16.82 8.15 7.75
C SER A 162 -16.24 9.02 8.88
N ALA A 163 -16.58 8.72 10.14
CA ALA A 163 -16.02 9.39 11.32
C ALA A 163 -14.52 9.10 11.56
N LEU A 164 -14.00 7.96 11.09
CA LEU A 164 -12.61 7.53 11.31
C LEU A 164 -11.65 7.98 10.20
N THR A 165 -12.18 8.25 9.01
CA THR A 165 -11.39 8.66 7.83
C THR A 165 -11.60 10.13 7.44
N GLY A 166 -12.65 10.79 7.95
CA GLY A 166 -13.01 12.16 7.58
C GLY A 166 -13.52 12.31 6.14
N LEU A 167 -13.66 11.20 5.41
CA LEU A 167 -14.21 11.19 4.06
C LEU A 167 -15.75 11.15 4.13
N PRO A 168 -16.45 11.87 3.23
CA PRO A 168 -17.90 11.76 3.15
C PRO A 168 -18.29 10.31 2.87
N PRO A 169 -19.33 9.79 3.56
CA PRO A 169 -19.78 8.41 3.37
C PRO A 169 -20.23 8.24 1.92
N SER A 170 -19.55 7.33 1.21
CA SER A 170 -19.92 6.89 -0.14
C SER A 170 -19.73 5.37 -0.22
N ALA A 171 -20.43 4.71 -1.15
CA ALA A 171 -20.26 3.27 -1.37
C ALA A 171 -18.79 2.92 -1.64
N SER A 172 -18.10 3.75 -2.43
CA SER A 172 -16.67 3.64 -2.71
C SER A 172 -15.79 3.78 -1.46
N SER A 173 -16.09 4.77 -0.60
CA SER A 173 -15.36 4.99 0.65
C SER A 173 -15.54 3.82 1.62
N ASN A 174 -16.77 3.32 1.78
CA ASN A 174 -17.06 2.19 2.67
C ASN A 174 -16.41 0.90 2.17
N LEU A 175 -16.45 0.66 0.85
CA LEU A 175 -15.80 -0.50 0.24
C LEU A 175 -14.28 -0.46 0.41
N MET A 176 -13.64 0.69 0.20
CA MET A 176 -12.21 0.87 0.44
C MET A 176 -11.82 0.52 1.87
N ILE A 177 -12.66 0.93 2.84
CA ILE A 177 -12.44 0.64 4.26
C ILE A 177 -12.61 -0.85 4.54
N GLY A 178 -13.67 -1.48 4.03
CA GLY A 178 -13.88 -2.93 4.14
C GLY A 178 -12.70 -3.71 3.56
N LEU A 179 -12.25 -3.35 2.36
CA LEU A 179 -11.08 -3.95 1.71
C LEU A 179 -9.84 -3.78 2.56
N THR A 180 -9.57 -2.58 3.07
CA THR A 180 -8.41 -2.30 3.94
C THR A 180 -8.43 -3.17 5.19
N GLN A 181 -9.60 -3.40 5.78
CA GLN A 181 -9.77 -4.20 6.99
C GLN A 181 -9.51 -5.70 6.75
N VAL A 182 -10.11 -6.26 5.70
CA VAL A 182 -10.02 -7.71 5.42
C VAL A 182 -8.67 -8.12 4.81
N THR A 183 -7.92 -7.15 4.27
CA THR A 183 -6.61 -7.38 3.65
C THR A 183 -5.47 -6.92 4.56
N ILE A 184 -5.19 -5.61 4.57
CA ILE A 184 -4.02 -5.02 5.21
C ILE A 184 -4.12 -5.11 6.73
N SER A 185 -5.24 -4.70 7.33
CA SER A 185 -5.36 -4.71 8.81
C SER A 185 -5.23 -6.11 9.38
N ARG A 186 -5.83 -7.12 8.72
CA ARG A 186 -5.67 -8.53 9.10
C ARG A 186 -4.20 -8.92 9.14
N ARG A 187 -3.47 -8.67 8.06
CA ARG A 187 -2.05 -9.00 7.97
C ARG A 187 -1.20 -8.24 9.00
N ILE A 188 -1.47 -6.95 9.21
CA ILE A 188 -0.76 -6.15 10.21
C ILE A 188 -0.95 -6.74 11.62
N ASN A 189 -2.17 -7.19 11.95
CA ASN A 189 -2.42 -7.83 13.25
C ASN A 189 -1.66 -9.15 13.39
N GLU A 190 -1.60 -9.98 12.34
CA GLU A 190 -0.83 -11.24 12.36
C GLU A 190 0.69 -11.02 12.55
N ILE A 191 1.24 -9.91 12.05
CA ILE A 191 2.68 -9.62 12.16
C ILE A 191 3.03 -8.96 13.51
N TRP A 192 2.10 -8.24 14.14
CA TRP A 192 2.34 -7.45 15.36
C TRP A 192 1.87 -8.12 16.67
N GLU A 193 1.22 -9.28 16.59
CA GLU A 193 0.96 -10.16 17.74
C GLU A 193 2.20 -10.96 18.14
#